data_AF-A0A524IH87-F1
#
_entry.id   AF-A0A524IH87-F1
#
_cell.length_a   1.000
_cell.length_b   1.000
_cell.length_c   1.000
_cell.angle_alpha   90.00
_cell.angle_beta   90.00
_cell.angle_gamma   90.00
#
_symmetry.space_group_name_H-M   'P 1'
#
loop_
_entity.id
_entity.type
_entity.pdbx_description
1 polymer ?
#
loop_
_entity_poly.entity_id
_entity_poly.type
_entity_poly.pdbx_seq_one_letter_code
_entity_poly.pdbx_strand_id
1 'polypeptide(L)'
;MIVQYNILSGNNRQERSSLTQEFFCYVNFHAFSGLLNGLAATVSGILIYAKNPTNPKHQAYGFYALAAAIWGYGYWAWQISTTHDSALFFVRLLMVGAIFLPVAYLFHVLTLLEKSESKRQLLWLSAGIGLFFLLVNFTPYFVADVQPAGGFLFWP
;
A
#
# COMPACT_ATOMS: atom_id res chain seq x y z
N MET A 1 5.35 -16.64 18.82
CA MET A 1 6.00 -17.92 19.22
C MET A 1 5.03 -19.11 19.26
N ILE A 2 3.74 -18.93 19.56
CA ILE A 2 2.75 -20.02 19.66
C ILE A 2 2.20 -20.47 18.28
N VAL A 3 2.08 -19.56 17.30
CA VAL A 3 1.70 -19.91 15.92
C VAL A 3 2.78 -20.75 15.22
N GLN A 4 4.05 -20.51 15.55
CA GLN A 4 5.15 -21.39 15.14
C GLN A 4 4.98 -22.81 15.70
N TYR A 5 4.42 -22.96 16.90
CA TYR A 5 4.32 -24.27 17.56
C TYR A 5 3.19 -25.14 16.98
N ASN A 6 2.05 -24.55 16.64
CA ASN A 6 0.90 -25.29 16.10
C ASN A 6 1.05 -25.66 14.61
N ILE A 7 1.87 -24.95 13.83
CA ILE A 7 2.17 -25.31 12.43
C ILE A 7 3.30 -26.38 12.37
N LEU A 8 4.09 -26.52 13.44
CA LEU A 8 5.21 -27.44 13.53
C LEU A 8 4.85 -28.81 14.17
N SER A 9 3.56 -29.12 14.36
CA SER A 9 3.09 -30.42 14.85
C SER A 9 2.91 -31.48 13.74
N GLY A 10 3.32 -31.19 12.51
CA GLY A 10 3.50 -32.19 11.46
C GLY A 10 4.58 -33.21 11.87
N ASN A 11 4.21 -34.48 11.93
CA ASN A 11 5.00 -35.57 12.51
C ASN A 11 6.21 -35.96 11.63
N ASN A 12 6.31 -35.43 10.40
CA ASN A 12 7.37 -35.73 9.45
C ASN A 12 8.21 -34.51 9.05
N ARG A 13 9.54 -34.66 9.07
CA ARG A 13 10.53 -33.63 8.68
C ARG A 13 10.31 -33.12 7.24
N GLN A 14 9.77 -33.97 6.36
CA GLN A 14 9.51 -33.66 4.96
C GLN A 14 8.27 -32.79 4.73
N GLU A 15 7.23 -32.98 5.53
CA GLU A 15 6.02 -32.15 5.53
C GLU A 15 6.30 -30.75 6.10
N ARG A 16 7.20 -30.68 7.09
CA ARG A 16 7.71 -29.42 7.63
C ARG A 16 8.49 -28.61 6.58
N SER A 17 9.34 -29.28 5.77
CA SER A 17 10.08 -28.60 4.70
C SER A 17 9.18 -28.09 3.57
N SER A 18 8.16 -28.86 3.17
CA SER A 18 7.23 -28.43 2.11
C SER A 18 6.40 -27.22 2.55
N LEU A 19 5.85 -27.24 3.77
CA LEU A 19 5.09 -26.11 4.32
C LEU A 19 5.92 -24.84 4.46
N THR A 20 7.18 -24.97 4.90
CA THR A 20 8.08 -23.80 4.94
C THR A 20 8.36 -23.26 3.54
N GLN A 21 8.53 -24.13 2.55
CA GLN A 21 8.86 -23.72 1.18
C GLN A 21 7.67 -23.05 0.48
N GLU A 22 6.46 -23.56 0.67
CA GLU A 22 5.22 -22.94 0.19
C GLU A 22 5.01 -21.54 0.80
N PHE A 23 5.22 -21.43 2.11
CA PHE A 23 5.15 -20.15 2.82
C PHE A 23 6.15 -19.13 2.27
N PHE A 24 7.41 -19.52 2.07
CA PHE A 24 8.42 -18.64 1.48
C PHE A 24 8.05 -18.20 0.06
N CYS A 25 7.52 -19.11 -0.76
CA CYS A 25 7.11 -18.80 -2.13
C CYS A 25 5.95 -17.77 -2.14
N TYR A 26 4.99 -17.93 -1.24
CA TYR A 26 3.84 -17.04 -1.10
C TYR A 26 4.25 -15.61 -0.70
N VAL A 27 5.03 -15.44 0.37
CA VAL A 27 5.52 -14.12 0.80
C VAL A 27 6.36 -13.47 -0.30
N ASN A 28 7.19 -14.24 -0.99
CA ASN A 28 7.99 -13.73 -2.12
C ASN A 28 7.12 -13.23 -3.28
N PHE A 29 6.02 -13.92 -3.59
CA PHE A 29 5.08 -13.49 -4.62
C PHE A 29 4.39 -12.17 -4.23
N HIS A 30 3.89 -12.05 -3.00
CA HIS A 30 3.26 -10.84 -2.51
C HIS A 30 4.23 -9.66 -2.51
N ALA A 31 5.42 -9.82 -1.94
CA ALA A 31 6.46 -8.81 -1.96
C ALA A 31 6.79 -8.36 -3.40
N PHE A 32 7.02 -9.31 -4.30
CA PHE A 32 7.31 -9.02 -5.71
C PHE A 32 6.19 -8.24 -6.39
N SER A 33 4.93 -8.62 -6.17
CA SER A 33 3.77 -7.93 -6.75
C SER A 33 3.68 -6.47 -6.29
N GLY A 34 3.94 -6.19 -5.00
CA GLY A 34 3.96 -4.83 -4.46
C GLY A 34 5.09 -3.98 -5.07
N LEU A 35 6.29 -4.57 -5.19
CA LEU A 35 7.45 -3.89 -5.78
C LEU A 35 7.22 -3.57 -7.26
N LEU A 36 6.73 -4.54 -8.03
CA LEU A 36 6.41 -4.35 -9.44
C LEU A 36 5.36 -3.25 -9.64
N ASN A 37 4.32 -3.23 -8.80
CA ASN A 37 3.31 -2.18 -8.84
C ASN A 37 3.91 -0.80 -8.51
N GLY A 38 4.73 -0.71 -7.46
CA GLY A 38 5.40 0.53 -7.07
C GLY A 38 6.32 1.08 -8.16
N LEU A 39 7.10 0.22 -8.81
CA LEU A 39 7.95 0.57 -9.95
C LEU A 39 7.13 1.01 -11.16
N ALA A 40 6.10 0.24 -11.54
CA ALA A 40 5.24 0.57 -12.67
C ALA A 40 4.56 1.94 -12.49
N ALA A 41 4.01 2.19 -11.29
CA ALA A 41 3.39 3.47 -10.93
C ALA A 41 4.41 4.61 -10.93
N THR A 42 5.61 4.40 -10.39
CA THR A 42 6.67 5.42 -10.39
C THR A 42 7.08 5.80 -11.80
N VAL A 43 7.36 4.81 -12.65
CA VAL A 43 7.77 5.05 -14.04
C VAL A 43 6.66 5.75 -14.82
N SER A 44 5.42 5.24 -14.77
CA SER A 44 4.30 5.86 -15.49
C SER A 44 3.99 7.27 -14.98
N GLY A 45 4.02 7.47 -13.66
CA GLY A 45 3.80 8.75 -13.00
C GLY A 45 4.81 9.80 -13.43
N ILE A 46 6.11 9.46 -13.41
CA ILE A 46 7.18 10.35 -13.86
C ILE A 46 7.03 10.68 -15.35
N LEU A 47 6.83 9.68 -16.21
CA LEU A 47 6.72 9.89 -17.65
C LEU A 47 5.55 10.80 -18.03
N ILE A 48 4.38 10.57 -17.42
CA ILE A 48 3.17 11.35 -17.73
C ILE A 48 3.29 12.74 -17.12
N TYR A 49 3.71 12.89 -15.86
CA TYR A 49 3.89 14.19 -15.23
C TYR A 49 4.91 15.07 -15.98
N ALA A 50 6.08 14.51 -16.30
CA ALA A 50 7.18 15.24 -16.96
C ALA A 50 6.81 15.70 -18.38
N LYS A 51 5.88 15.01 -19.05
CA LYS A 51 5.42 15.40 -20.39
C LYS A 51 4.76 16.79 -20.42
N ASN A 52 4.05 17.17 -19.35
CA ASN A 52 3.46 18.50 -19.23
C ASN A 52 3.13 18.84 -17.76
N PRO A 53 4.11 19.35 -16.97
CA PRO A 53 3.94 19.52 -15.53
C PRO A 53 2.98 20.66 -15.13
N THR A 54 2.59 21.53 -16.08
CA THR A 54 1.62 22.61 -15.83
C THR A 54 0.19 22.20 -16.18
N ASN A 55 -0.01 21.07 -16.85
CA ASN A 55 -1.34 20.59 -17.21
C ASN A 55 -2.00 19.85 -16.03
N PRO A 56 -3.20 20.27 -15.57
CA PRO A 56 -3.88 19.64 -14.44
C PRO A 56 -4.14 18.13 -14.61
N LYS A 57 -4.35 17.64 -15.84
CA LYS A 57 -4.57 16.20 -16.13
C LYS A 57 -3.29 15.39 -15.82
N HIS A 58 -2.14 15.94 -16.17
CA HIS A 58 -0.83 15.32 -15.93
C HIS A 58 -0.44 15.38 -14.45
N GLN A 59 -0.72 16.51 -13.79
CA GLN A 59 -0.54 16.66 -12.34
C GLN A 59 -1.41 15.67 -11.57
N ALA A 60 -2.70 15.55 -11.93
CA ALA A 60 -3.62 14.64 -11.27
C ALA A 60 -3.22 13.18 -11.43
N TYR A 61 -2.79 12.79 -12.64
CA TYR A 61 -2.25 11.44 -12.86
C TYR A 61 -0.97 11.20 -12.07
N GLY A 62 -0.04 12.17 -12.05
CA GLY A 62 1.19 12.08 -11.27
C GLY A 62 0.93 11.91 -9.78
N PHE A 63 -0.05 12.63 -9.22
CA PHE A 63 -0.46 12.48 -7.82
C PHE A 63 -1.08 11.09 -7.55
N TYR A 64 -1.91 10.59 -8.46
CA TYR A 64 -2.46 9.23 -8.37
C TYR A 64 -1.36 8.17 -8.41
N ALA A 65 -0.42 8.30 -9.34
CA ALA A 65 0.72 7.41 -9.46
C ALA A 65 1.64 7.45 -8.23
N LEU A 66 1.84 8.62 -7.63
CA LEU A 66 2.58 8.77 -6.38
C LEU A 66 1.91 8.02 -5.22
N ALA A 67 0.59 8.16 -5.06
CA ALA A 67 -0.17 7.43 -4.03
C ALA A 67 -0.06 5.90 -4.24
N ALA A 68 -0.19 5.44 -5.49
CA ALA A 68 -0.01 4.04 -5.86
C ALA A 68 1.42 3.53 -5.59
N ALA A 69 2.45 4.36 -5.86
CA ALA A 69 3.83 4.03 -5.59
C ALA A 69 4.12 3.90 -4.08
N ILE A 70 3.64 4.85 -3.26
CA ILE A 70 3.74 4.78 -1.80
C ILE A 70 3.09 3.49 -1.28
N TRP A 71 1.90 3.16 -1.79
CA TRP A 71 1.22 1.92 -1.43
C TRP A 71 2.05 0.69 -1.83
N GLY A 72 2.55 0.62 -3.07
CA GLY A 72 3.31 -0.52 -3.59
C GLY A 72 4.62 -0.76 -2.84
N TYR A 73 5.41 0.30 -2.60
CA TYR A 73 6.66 0.21 -1.86
C TYR A 73 6.44 -0.11 -0.38
N GLY A 74 5.43 0.49 0.25
CA GLY A 74 5.05 0.16 1.62
C GLY A 74 4.58 -1.29 1.75
N TYR A 75 3.79 -1.79 0.80
CA TYR A 75 3.36 -3.19 0.77
C TYR A 75 4.55 -4.15 0.62
N TRP A 76 5.45 -3.89 -0.33
CA TRP A 76 6.67 -4.69 -0.49
C TRP A 76 7.51 -4.71 0.80
N ALA A 77 7.77 -3.54 1.39
CA ALA A 77 8.58 -3.41 2.59
C ALA A 77 7.95 -4.10 3.80
N TRP A 78 6.62 -4.02 3.93
CA TRP A 78 5.86 -4.77 4.93
C TRP A 78 6.02 -6.29 4.76
N GLN A 79 5.89 -6.80 3.53
CA GLN A 79 5.96 -8.24 3.27
C GLN A 79 7.35 -8.85 3.56
N ILE A 80 8.43 -8.08 3.39
CA ILE A 80 9.81 -8.53 3.70
C ILE A 80 10.26 -8.19 5.12
N SER A 81 9.41 -7.54 5.92
CA SER A 81 9.76 -7.16 7.28
C SER A 81 10.02 -8.39 8.14
N THR A 82 11.05 -8.33 8.98
CA THR A 82 11.44 -9.42 9.89
C THR A 82 11.15 -9.08 11.35
N THR A 83 10.81 -7.83 11.65
CA THR A 83 10.47 -7.36 12.99
C THR A 83 9.08 -6.76 13.01
N HIS A 84 8.44 -6.85 14.17
CA HIS A 84 7.12 -6.29 14.42
C HIS A 84 7.07 -4.77 14.17
N ASP A 85 8.01 -4.01 14.75
CA ASP A 85 8.06 -2.55 14.60
C ASP A 85 8.21 -2.09 13.15
N SER A 86 9.06 -2.78 12.37
CA SER A 86 9.27 -2.46 10.95
C SER A 86 8.01 -2.75 10.12
N ALA A 87 7.37 -3.90 10.37
CA ALA A 87 6.14 -4.27 9.70
C ALA A 87 5.02 -3.26 10.00
N LEU A 88 4.82 -2.90 11.28
CA LEU A 88 3.82 -1.92 11.69
C LEU A 88 4.07 -0.54 11.05
N PHE A 89 5.34 -0.10 11.01
CA PHE A 89 5.72 1.14 10.32
C PHE A 89 5.36 1.10 8.83
N PHE A 90 5.75 0.04 8.12
CA PHE A 90 5.49 -0.06 6.68
C PHE A 90 4.01 -0.27 6.35
N VAL A 91 3.23 -0.92 7.22
CA VAL A 91 1.77 -0.91 7.09
C VAL A 91 1.22 0.50 7.24
N ARG A 92 1.62 1.27 8.25
CA ARG A 92 1.15 2.66 8.36
C ARG A 92 1.61 3.49 7.16
N LEU A 93 2.79 3.24 6.61
CA LEU A 93 3.27 3.90 5.39
C LEU A 93 2.44 3.54 4.15
N LEU A 94 2.14 2.25 3.92
CA LEU A 94 1.33 1.84 2.77
C LEU A 94 -0.09 2.40 2.86
N MET A 95 -0.63 2.54 4.08
CA MET A 95 -1.92 3.16 4.31
C MET A 95 -1.94 4.64 3.93
N VAL A 96 -0.82 5.38 4.00
CA VAL A 96 -0.73 6.74 3.46
C VAL A 96 -1.09 6.73 1.97
N GLY A 97 -0.52 5.81 1.20
CA GLY A 97 -0.86 5.61 -0.21
C GLY A 97 -2.34 5.22 -0.39
N ALA A 98 -2.84 4.28 0.42
CA ALA A 98 -4.24 3.84 0.36
C ALA A 98 -5.25 4.97 0.63
N ILE A 99 -4.96 5.85 1.58
CA ILE A 99 -5.80 7.01 1.94
C ILE A 99 -5.86 8.01 0.79
N PHE A 100 -4.74 8.28 0.13
CA PHE A 100 -4.68 9.26 -0.96
C PHE A 100 -5.13 8.71 -2.31
N LEU A 101 -5.13 7.39 -2.54
CA LEU A 101 -5.61 6.77 -3.78
C LEU A 101 -7.01 7.26 -4.20
N PRO A 102 -8.07 7.21 -3.36
CA PRO A 102 -9.40 7.70 -3.74
C PRO A 102 -9.43 9.22 -3.99
N VAL A 103 -8.67 10.01 -3.22
CA VAL A 103 -8.57 11.47 -3.40
C VAL A 103 -7.93 11.80 -4.74
N ALA A 104 -6.79 11.16 -5.02
CA ALA A 104 -6.03 11.35 -6.24
C ALA A 104 -6.77 10.83 -7.47
N TYR A 105 -7.43 9.68 -7.37
CA TYR A 105 -8.23 9.12 -8.45
C TYR A 105 -9.43 10.03 -8.78
N LEU A 106 -10.12 10.56 -7.77
CA LEU A 106 -11.21 11.51 -7.99
C LEU A 106 -10.72 12.78 -8.68
N PHE A 107 -9.58 13.33 -8.24
CA PHE A 107 -8.95 14.47 -8.91
C PHE A 107 -8.57 14.15 -10.36
N HIS A 108 -8.04 12.96 -10.61
CA HIS A 108 -7.71 12.49 -11.96
C HIS A 108 -8.94 12.37 -12.85
N VAL A 109 -10.02 11.73 -12.40
CA VAL A 109 -11.26 11.60 -13.17
C VAL A 109 -11.88 12.98 -13.46
N LEU A 110 -11.94 13.86 -12.46
CA LEU A 110 -12.54 15.19 -12.65
C LEU A 110 -11.73 16.09 -13.57
N THR A 111 -10.39 16.00 -13.57
CA THR A 111 -9.55 16.75 -14.51
C THR A 111 -9.64 16.17 -15.93
N LEU A 112 -9.73 14.84 -16.08
CA LEU A 112 -9.97 14.21 -17.38
C LEU A 112 -11.31 14.63 -18.00
N LEU A 113 -12.35 14.73 -17.18
CA LEU A 113 -13.70 15.17 -17.59
C LEU A 113 -13.87 16.69 -17.64
N GLU A 114 -12.82 17.46 -17.34
CA GLU A 114 -12.84 18.93 -17.32
C GLU A 114 -13.91 19.50 -16.36
N LYS A 115 -14.18 18.77 -15.27
CA LYS A 115 -15.17 19.13 -14.24
C LYS A 115 -14.55 19.54 -12.90
N SER A 116 -13.23 19.64 -12.81
CA SER A 116 -12.51 19.99 -11.57
C SER A 116 -13.01 21.30 -10.93
N GLU A 117 -13.24 22.35 -11.73
CA GLU A 117 -13.74 23.64 -11.23
C GLU A 117 -15.18 23.53 -10.70
N SER A 118 -16.07 22.91 -11.47
CA SER A 118 -17.48 22.76 -11.06
C SER A 118 -17.66 21.85 -9.83
N LYS A 119 -16.71 20.95 -9.58
CA LYS A 119 -16.72 20.00 -8.46
C LYS A 119 -15.62 20.31 -7.43
N ARG A 120 -15.13 21.56 -7.38
CA ARG A 120 -14.05 21.96 -6.47
C ARG A 120 -14.37 21.70 -5.00
N GLN A 121 -15.62 21.90 -4.59
CA GLN A 121 -16.05 21.58 -3.22
C GLN A 121 -15.90 20.09 -2.88
N LEU A 122 -16.21 19.21 -3.82
CA LEU A 122 -16.06 17.77 -3.63
C LEU A 122 -14.57 17.38 -3.52
N LEU A 123 -13.69 18.03 -4.28
CA LEU A 123 -12.24 17.85 -4.17
C LEU A 123 -11.70 18.33 -2.82
N TRP A 124 -12.15 19.48 -2.32
CA TRP A 124 -11.75 19.96 -1.00
C TRP A 124 -12.27 19.07 0.13
N LEU A 125 -13.50 18.57 -0.01
CA LEU A 125 -14.07 17.61 0.95
C LEU A 125 -13.27 16.31 0.96
N SER A 126 -12.96 15.73 -0.21
CA SER A 126 -12.17 14.50 -0.28
C SER A 126 -10.75 14.70 0.25
N ALA A 127 -10.12 15.84 -0.04
CA ALA A 127 -8.81 16.21 0.51
C ALA A 127 -8.87 16.38 2.04
N GLY A 128 -9.92 17.00 2.58
CA GLY A 128 -10.12 17.15 4.02
C GLY A 128 -10.31 15.81 4.73
N ILE A 129 -11.12 14.91 4.15
CA ILE A 129 -11.30 13.54 4.65
C ILE A 129 -9.98 12.76 4.59
N GLY A 130 -9.24 12.87 3.48
CA GLY A 130 -7.92 12.25 3.32
C GLY A 130 -6.92 12.75 4.35
N LEU A 131 -6.88 14.07 4.61
CA LEU A 131 -6.02 14.66 5.63
C LEU A 131 -6.40 14.18 7.04
N PHE A 132 -7.69 14.12 7.35
CA PHE A 132 -8.16 13.56 8.63
C PHE A 132 -7.65 12.12 8.82
N PHE A 133 -7.86 11.24 7.83
CA PHE A 133 -7.39 9.86 7.93
C PHE A 133 -5.87 9.76 7.94
N LEU A 134 -5.14 10.63 7.24
CA LEU A 134 -3.68 10.69 7.31
C LEU A 134 -3.20 10.96 8.75
N LEU A 135 -3.84 11.90 9.45
CA LEU A 135 -3.49 12.21 10.84
C LEU A 135 -3.81 11.05 11.77
N VAL A 136 -4.98 10.41 11.58
CA VAL A 136 -5.41 9.26 12.39
C VAL A 136 -4.55 8.01 12.11
N ASN A 137 -4.02 7.86 10.89
CA ASN A 137 -3.19 6.72 10.46
C ASN A 137 -1.94 6.49 11.32
N PHE A 138 -1.35 7.55 11.86
CA PHE A 138 -0.18 7.43 12.74
C PHE A 138 -0.54 7.18 14.21
N THR A 139 -1.81 6.92 14.50
CA THR A 139 -2.31 6.58 15.83
C THR A 139 -2.75 5.11 15.88
N PRO A 140 -2.84 4.50 17.08
CA PRO A 140 -3.41 3.16 17.23
C PRO A 140 -4.88 3.05 16.83
N TYR A 141 -5.60 4.16 16.62
CA TYR A 141 -7.02 4.15 16.24
C TYR A 141 -7.26 3.73 14.78
N PHE A 142 -6.21 3.71 13.94
CA PHE A 142 -6.33 3.28 12.56
C PHE A 142 -5.77 1.87 12.35
N VAL A 143 -4.47 1.70 12.58
CA VAL A 143 -3.80 0.40 12.61
C VAL A 143 -3.11 0.28 13.97
N ALA A 144 -3.72 -0.49 14.85
CA ALA A 144 -3.27 -0.65 16.22
C ALA A 144 -2.00 -1.50 16.31
N ASP A 145 -2.00 -2.64 15.60
CA ASP A 145 -0.98 -3.68 15.76
C ASP A 145 -0.86 -4.54 14.49
N VAL A 146 0.16 -5.40 14.43
CA VAL A 146 0.30 -6.44 13.41
C VAL A 146 0.51 -7.81 14.06
N GLN A 147 -0.20 -8.83 13.59
CA GLN A 147 -0.21 -10.17 14.17
C GLN A 147 -0.20 -11.27 13.10
N PRO A 148 0.24 -12.50 13.42
CA PRO A 148 0.22 -13.57 12.44
C PRO A 148 -1.22 -13.94 12.06
N ALA A 149 -1.57 -13.82 10.78
CA ALA A 149 -2.87 -14.20 10.26
C ALA A 149 -2.76 -14.64 8.80
N GLY A 150 -3.54 -15.66 8.39
CA GLY A 150 -3.67 -16.04 6.98
C GLY A 150 -2.36 -16.43 6.27
N GLY A 151 -1.35 -16.93 6.99
CA GLY A 151 -0.04 -17.23 6.40
C GLY A 151 0.88 -16.01 6.25
N PHE A 152 0.57 -14.88 6.89
CA PHE A 152 1.47 -13.73 7.05
C PHE A 152 1.97 -13.66 8.50
N LEU A 153 3.23 -13.26 8.69
CA LEU A 153 3.80 -13.07 10.04
C LEU A 153 3.26 -11.81 10.71
N PHE A 154 3.02 -10.78 9.91
CA PHE A 154 2.59 -9.47 10.37
C PHE A 154 1.38 -9.08 9.54
N TRP A 155 0.18 -9.19 10.08
CA TRP A 155 -1.06 -8.79 9.42
C TRP A 155 -1.77 -7.73 10.27
N PRO A 156 -2.15 -6.58 9.70
CA PRO A 156 -2.79 -5.50 10.44
C PRO A 156 -4.26 -5.75 10.82
#